data_AF-A0A0U5B7L3-F1
#
_entry.id   AF-A0A0U5B7L3-F1
#
_cell.length_a   1.000
_cell.length_b   1.000
_cell.length_c   1.000
_cell.angle_alpha   90.00
_cell.angle_beta   90.00
_cell.angle_gamma   90.00
#
_symmetry.space_group_name_H-M   'P 1'
#
loop_
_entity.id
_entity.type
_entity.pdbx_description
1 polymer ?
#
loop_
_entity_poly.entity_id
_entity_poly.type
_entity_poly.pdbx_seq_one_letter_code
_entity_poly.pdbx_strand_id
1 'polypeptide(L)'
;MVLTSITLECGETISQVEVTYETSGKLNAERNNAILICHALTGDAKAVGDEETPGWWEGLIGPGRYVDTNQYFVITSNVLGGCAGTTGPASVHPESGIPYGADFPVVTIRDMVQVQYELVRHLEIDKLFAVIGGSMGGMQVFEWATSYPDMMEVVVPIATCARLSAVAIAYNDVGRQAILSDPSWQRGHYYPDKGPINGLSVARMLGMLTYRTADLFEYRFGRRLKDDKGDVTQFDSTFQIESYLRYQGQKLVDRFDANSYLYLLKAMDSHDIGRNRGGIKKAIESIQAHVLSIAISGDLLYPADHQEEVVAMMQKAGKNVEYHYIDSIYGHDGFLVEFVKIGPLVESYLNQQYVRVCKRSAASY
;
A
#
# COMPACT_ATOMS: atom_id res chain seq x y z
N MET A 1 -2.48 -9.30 17.16
CA MET A 1 -3.44 -8.65 18.09
C MET A 1 -4.85 -9.05 17.68
N VAL A 2 -5.81 -9.12 18.60
CA VAL A 2 -7.24 -9.29 18.27
C VAL A 2 -8.02 -8.13 18.86
N LEU A 3 -8.73 -7.38 18.02
CA LEU A 3 -9.66 -6.34 18.45
C LEU A 3 -11.02 -6.95 18.73
N THR A 4 -11.68 -6.52 19.81
CA THR A 4 -13.03 -6.99 20.14
C THR A 4 -14.00 -6.71 19.00
N SER A 5 -13.96 -5.51 18.42
CA SER A 5 -14.75 -5.13 17.26
C SER A 5 -14.23 -3.83 16.64
N ILE A 6 -14.59 -3.59 15.37
CA ILE A 6 -14.42 -2.31 14.69
C ILE A 6 -15.70 -1.94 13.93
N THR A 7 -16.15 -0.70 14.07
CA THR A 7 -17.22 -0.13 13.23
C THR A 7 -16.59 0.53 12.02
N LEU A 8 -17.03 0.13 10.82
CA LEU A 8 -16.53 0.61 9.53
C LEU A 8 -17.23 1.89 9.08
N GLU A 9 -16.68 2.56 8.07
CA GLU A 9 -17.29 3.73 7.43
C GLU A 9 -18.69 3.45 6.87
N CYS A 10 -18.97 2.21 6.45
CA CYS A 10 -20.29 1.79 5.97
C CYS A 10 -21.33 1.60 7.09
N GLY A 11 -20.91 1.68 8.36
CA GLY A 11 -21.75 1.48 9.54
C GLY A 11 -21.84 0.03 10.03
N GLU A 12 -21.34 -0.93 9.26
CA GLU A 12 -21.23 -2.33 9.69
C GLU A 12 -20.14 -2.50 10.75
N THR A 13 -20.26 -3.53 11.58
CA THR A 13 -19.30 -3.84 12.65
C THR A 13 -18.75 -5.23 12.45
N ILE A 14 -17.42 -5.35 12.40
CA ILE A 14 -16.74 -6.65 12.38
C ILE A 14 -16.26 -6.94 13.80
N SER A 15 -16.65 -8.08 14.36
CA SER A 15 -16.16 -8.56 15.66
C SER A 15 -14.91 -9.43 15.51
N GLN A 16 -14.08 -9.48 16.57
CA GLN A 16 -12.90 -10.36 16.65
C GLN A 16 -11.92 -10.17 15.47
N VAL A 17 -11.55 -8.90 15.21
CA VAL A 17 -10.65 -8.57 14.12
C VAL A 17 -9.22 -8.94 14.51
N GLU A 18 -8.69 -9.97 13.87
CA GLU A 18 -7.29 -10.34 13.96
C GLU A 18 -6.45 -9.36 13.14
N VAL A 19 -5.34 -8.90 13.73
CA VAL A 19 -4.37 -8.01 13.10
C VAL A 19 -3.00 -8.65 13.17
N THR A 20 -2.44 -8.96 12.00
CA THR A 20 -1.08 -9.47 11.81
C THR A 20 -0.15 -8.30 11.56
N TYR A 21 0.96 -8.26 12.30
CA TYR A 21 1.94 -7.20 12.20
C TYR A 21 3.36 -7.73 12.46
N GLU A 22 4.34 -7.01 11.92
CA GLU A 22 5.77 -7.17 12.15
C GLU A 22 6.28 -5.94 12.90
N THR A 23 7.23 -6.14 13.81
CA THR A 23 8.02 -5.05 14.39
C THR A 23 9.50 -5.32 14.23
N SER A 24 10.29 -4.30 13.92
CA SER A 24 11.74 -4.41 13.76
C SER A 24 12.45 -3.23 14.45
N GLY A 25 13.60 -3.49 15.06
CA GLY A 25 14.29 -2.50 15.89
C GLY A 25 13.73 -2.45 17.32
N LYS A 26 14.08 -1.38 18.07
CA LYS A 26 13.72 -1.25 19.49
C LYS A 26 13.08 0.10 19.78
N LEU A 27 11.89 0.07 20.40
CA LEU A 27 11.24 1.27 20.92
C LEU A 27 12.08 1.86 22.05
N ASN A 28 12.42 3.15 21.96
CA ASN A 28 13.20 3.82 22.98
C ASN A 28 12.37 4.16 24.24
N ALA A 29 13.03 4.63 25.30
CA ALA A 29 12.38 4.91 26.58
C ALA A 29 11.34 6.03 26.46
N GLU A 30 11.59 7.02 25.61
CA GLU A 30 10.71 8.15 25.32
C GLU A 30 9.57 7.80 24.35
N ARG A 31 9.58 6.59 23.78
CA ARG A 31 8.64 6.08 22.76
C ARG A 31 8.45 7.02 21.57
N ASN A 32 9.50 7.75 21.18
CA ASN A 32 9.45 8.78 20.14
C ASN A 32 10.20 8.40 18.85
N ASN A 33 10.58 7.13 18.68
CA ASN A 33 11.26 6.60 17.49
C ASN A 33 10.44 5.59 16.69
N ALA A 34 9.12 5.50 16.92
CA ALA A 34 8.25 4.55 16.23
C ALA A 34 7.88 5.00 14.81
N ILE A 35 8.07 4.16 13.81
CA ILE A 35 7.69 4.42 12.41
C ILE A 35 6.68 3.36 11.96
N LEU A 36 5.51 3.82 11.48
CA LEU A 36 4.51 2.94 10.85
C LEU A 36 4.71 2.88 9.33
N ILE A 37 4.78 1.66 8.81
CA ILE A 37 4.89 1.36 7.38
C ILE A 37 3.56 0.84 6.86
N CYS A 38 3.04 1.50 5.84
CA CYS A 38 1.80 1.14 5.16
C CYS A 38 2.11 0.44 3.84
N HIS A 39 1.71 -0.82 3.69
CA HIS A 39 2.00 -1.60 2.49
C HIS A 39 1.07 -1.26 1.30
N ALA A 40 1.56 -1.52 0.09
CA ALA A 40 0.81 -1.38 -1.16
C ALA A 40 -0.20 -2.54 -1.37
N LEU A 41 -1.02 -2.48 -2.42
CA LEU A 41 -2.15 -3.41 -2.69
C LEU A 41 -1.88 -4.89 -2.40
N THR A 42 -0.72 -5.40 -2.81
CA THR A 42 -0.38 -6.83 -2.70
C THR A 42 0.77 -7.13 -1.73
N GLY A 43 1.11 -6.16 -0.88
CA GLY A 43 2.06 -6.32 0.22
C GLY A 43 1.40 -7.02 1.42
N ASP A 44 2.17 -7.16 2.49
CA ASP A 44 1.74 -7.77 3.75
C ASP A 44 2.47 -7.13 4.94
N ALA A 45 2.35 -7.74 6.12
CA ALA A 45 3.01 -7.28 7.33
C ALA A 45 4.55 -7.37 7.28
N LYS A 46 5.17 -8.16 6.39
CA LYS A 46 6.62 -8.41 6.39
C LYS A 46 7.36 -7.40 5.51
N ALA A 47 7.57 -6.19 6.01
CA ALA A 47 8.34 -5.18 5.29
C ALA A 47 9.85 -5.41 5.37
N VAL A 48 10.34 -5.88 6.52
CA VAL A 48 11.77 -6.17 6.76
C VAL A 48 12.07 -7.64 6.55
N GLY A 49 11.26 -8.53 7.13
CA GLY A 49 11.48 -9.97 7.06
C GLY A 49 12.77 -10.42 7.77
N ASP A 50 13.30 -11.57 7.34
CA ASP A 50 14.52 -12.18 7.86
C ASP A 50 15.47 -12.61 6.74
N GLU A 51 16.62 -13.22 7.08
CA GLU A 51 17.64 -13.61 6.08
C GLU A 51 17.14 -14.68 5.09
N GLU A 52 16.23 -15.56 5.51
CA GLU A 52 15.69 -16.63 4.65
C GLU A 52 14.55 -16.13 3.78
N THR A 53 13.72 -15.24 4.34
CA THR A 53 12.57 -14.62 3.68
C THR A 53 12.62 -13.10 3.84
N PRO A 54 13.42 -12.41 3.00
CA PRO A 54 13.49 -10.95 3.04
C PRO A 54 12.13 -10.31 2.79
N GLY A 55 11.83 -9.25 3.53
CA GLY A 55 10.58 -8.52 3.41
C GLY A 55 10.48 -7.72 2.11
N TRP A 56 9.26 -7.27 1.79
CA TRP A 56 8.99 -6.60 0.53
C TRP A 56 9.64 -5.20 0.41
N TRP A 57 10.18 -4.65 1.51
CA TRP A 57 10.88 -3.35 1.53
C TRP A 57 12.29 -3.40 2.16
N GLU A 58 12.94 -4.57 2.20
CA GLU A 58 14.26 -4.79 2.84
C GLU A 58 15.38 -3.84 2.32
N GLY A 59 15.28 -3.42 1.06
CA GLY A 59 16.26 -2.50 0.47
C GLY A 59 16.14 -1.06 1.00
N LEU A 60 14.99 -0.70 1.57
CA LEU A 60 14.75 0.59 2.22
C LEU A 60 14.88 0.51 3.75
N ILE A 61 14.45 -0.61 4.35
CA ILE A 61 14.24 -0.76 5.79
C ILE A 61 15.07 -1.93 6.34
N GLY A 62 15.83 -1.68 7.41
CA GLY A 62 16.64 -2.70 8.08
C GLY A 62 17.86 -2.12 8.79
N PRO A 63 18.72 -2.95 9.40
CA PRO A 63 19.90 -2.48 10.12
C PRO A 63 20.87 -1.75 9.18
N GLY A 64 21.12 -0.47 9.43
CA GLY A 64 21.98 0.39 8.60
C GLY A 64 21.42 0.72 7.21
N ARG A 65 20.12 0.45 6.96
CA ARG A 65 19.40 0.91 5.76
C ARG A 65 18.89 2.34 5.95
N TYR A 66 18.29 2.91 4.90
CA TYR A 66 17.79 4.28 4.90
C TYR A 66 16.73 4.56 5.98
N VAL A 67 15.87 3.58 6.27
CA VAL A 67 15.06 3.52 7.48
C VAL A 67 15.75 2.55 8.44
N ASP A 68 16.69 3.08 9.23
CA ASP A 68 17.59 2.27 10.04
C ASP A 68 16.89 1.70 11.28
N THR A 69 16.73 0.38 11.34
CA THR A 69 16.14 -0.30 12.51
C THR A 69 17.07 -0.35 13.72
N ASN A 70 18.33 0.07 13.59
CA ASN A 70 19.20 0.35 14.75
C ASN A 70 18.78 1.65 15.48
N GLN A 71 18.08 2.55 14.77
CA GLN A 71 17.63 3.85 15.30
C GLN A 71 16.12 3.86 15.56
N TYR A 72 15.32 3.30 14.65
CA TYR A 72 13.87 3.39 14.68
C TYR A 72 13.23 2.06 15.07
N PHE A 73 12.05 2.15 15.71
CA PHE A 73 11.16 1.03 15.94
C PHE A 73 10.12 0.97 14.82
N VAL A 74 10.32 0.09 13.86
CA VAL A 74 9.46 -0.02 12.68
C VAL A 74 8.30 -0.96 12.97
N ILE A 75 7.11 -0.57 12.54
CA ILE A 75 5.85 -1.32 12.66
C ILE A 75 5.27 -1.45 11.26
N THR A 76 4.90 -2.66 10.84
CA THR A 76 4.15 -2.90 9.60
C THR A 76 3.00 -3.83 9.92
N SER A 77 1.80 -3.56 9.42
CA SER A 77 0.65 -4.46 9.62
C SER A 77 -0.02 -4.79 8.29
N ASN A 78 -0.50 -6.02 8.16
CA ASN A 78 -1.36 -6.37 7.02
C ASN A 78 -2.71 -5.66 7.18
N VAL A 79 -3.24 -5.09 6.10
CA VAL A 79 -4.48 -4.31 6.13
C VAL A 79 -5.73 -5.19 6.36
N LEU A 80 -6.76 -4.57 6.95
CA LEU A 80 -8.12 -5.12 6.98
C LEU A 80 -8.61 -5.38 5.55
N GLY A 81 -9.23 -6.54 5.32
CA GLY A 81 -9.63 -6.98 3.98
C GLY A 81 -8.53 -7.67 3.17
N GLY A 82 -7.28 -7.66 3.67
CA GLY A 82 -6.19 -8.43 3.08
C GLY A 82 -6.32 -9.94 3.31
N CYS A 83 -5.29 -10.70 2.90
CA CYS A 83 -5.28 -12.17 3.00
C CYS A 83 -4.00 -12.75 3.62
N ALA A 84 -3.17 -11.90 4.24
CA ALA A 84 -1.91 -12.30 4.90
C ALA A 84 -2.04 -12.18 6.43
N GLY A 85 -3.04 -12.87 6.99
CA GLY A 85 -3.26 -13.00 8.43
C GLY A 85 -4.30 -12.05 9.03
N THR A 86 -4.22 -10.74 8.77
CA THR A 86 -5.28 -9.79 9.21
C THR A 86 -6.64 -10.15 8.61
N THR A 87 -7.71 -9.98 9.40
CA THR A 87 -9.08 -10.33 9.02
C THR A 87 -9.48 -9.76 7.65
N GLY A 88 -9.98 -10.64 6.79
CA GLY A 88 -10.48 -10.31 5.46
C GLY A 88 -11.49 -11.35 4.95
N PRO A 89 -11.86 -11.31 3.65
CA PRO A 89 -12.84 -12.22 3.07
C PRO A 89 -12.54 -13.72 3.25
N ALA A 90 -11.26 -14.11 3.26
CA ALA A 90 -10.85 -15.50 3.47
C ALA A 90 -10.86 -15.93 4.95
N SER A 91 -11.00 -15.00 5.89
CA SER A 91 -11.05 -15.31 7.33
C SER A 91 -12.37 -15.98 7.69
N VAL A 92 -12.35 -16.82 8.73
CA VAL A 92 -13.55 -17.49 9.24
C VAL A 92 -14.44 -16.48 9.96
N HIS A 93 -15.72 -16.43 9.57
CA HIS A 93 -16.72 -15.63 10.26
C HIS A 93 -17.04 -16.25 11.63
N PRO A 94 -16.98 -15.47 12.74
CA PRO A 94 -17.03 -16.01 14.09
C PRO A 94 -18.38 -16.68 14.43
N GLU A 95 -19.49 -16.18 13.90
CA GLU A 95 -20.82 -16.76 14.15
C GLU A 95 -21.16 -17.98 13.29
N SER A 96 -20.85 -17.95 11.98
CA SER A 96 -21.23 -19.02 11.05
C SER A 96 -20.19 -20.14 10.94
N GLY A 97 -18.94 -19.89 11.33
CA GLY A 97 -17.84 -20.87 11.27
C GLY A 97 -17.32 -21.16 9.86
N ILE A 98 -17.75 -20.40 8.85
CA ILE A 98 -17.27 -20.49 7.45
C ILE A 98 -16.59 -19.19 7.02
N PRO A 99 -15.73 -19.19 5.99
CA PRO A 99 -15.13 -17.95 5.49
C PRO A 99 -16.17 -16.89 5.10
N TYR A 100 -15.89 -15.61 5.34
CA TYR A 100 -16.79 -14.50 4.99
C TYR A 100 -17.14 -14.49 3.49
N GLY A 101 -16.17 -14.69 2.62
CA GLY A 101 -16.32 -14.56 1.18
C GLY A 101 -16.94 -13.24 0.75
N ALA A 102 -17.97 -13.28 -0.09
CA ALA A 102 -18.67 -12.08 -0.54
C ALA A 102 -19.47 -11.37 0.57
N ASP A 103 -19.73 -12.02 1.71
CA ASP A 103 -20.44 -11.42 2.84
C ASP A 103 -19.52 -10.55 3.71
N PHE A 104 -18.23 -10.47 3.40
CA PHE A 104 -17.33 -9.52 4.07
C PHE A 104 -17.80 -8.08 3.82
N PRO A 105 -17.86 -7.20 4.82
CA PRO A 105 -18.27 -5.83 4.59
C PRO A 105 -17.30 -5.07 3.66
N VAL A 106 -17.82 -4.15 2.84
CA VAL A 106 -16.96 -3.29 2.03
C VAL A 106 -16.16 -2.37 2.94
N VAL A 107 -14.83 -2.44 2.83
CA VAL A 107 -13.88 -1.64 3.61
C VAL A 107 -13.31 -0.49 2.78
N THR A 108 -12.89 0.57 3.45
CA THR A 108 -12.17 1.71 2.86
C THR A 108 -10.75 1.81 3.39
N ILE A 109 -9.95 2.70 2.79
CA ILE A 109 -8.62 3.05 3.31
C ILE A 109 -8.71 3.60 4.73
N ARG A 110 -9.79 4.30 5.09
CA ARG A 110 -9.99 4.87 6.43
C ARG A 110 -10.21 3.77 7.47
N ASP A 111 -10.95 2.71 7.12
CA ASP A 111 -11.14 1.55 8.00
C ASP A 111 -9.81 0.83 8.27
N MET A 112 -8.96 0.69 7.23
CA MET A 112 -7.62 0.11 7.39
C MET A 112 -6.76 0.95 8.35
N VAL A 113 -6.82 2.28 8.22
CA VAL A 113 -6.09 3.22 9.09
C VAL A 113 -6.64 3.20 10.52
N GLN A 114 -7.95 3.01 10.72
CA GLN A 114 -8.53 2.83 12.05
C GLN A 114 -8.04 1.55 12.73
N VAL A 115 -7.92 0.43 12.00
CA VAL A 115 -7.30 -0.80 12.55
C VAL A 115 -5.84 -0.57 12.94
N GLN A 116 -5.09 0.16 12.11
CA GLN A 116 -3.69 0.52 12.42
C GLN A 116 -3.60 1.43 13.64
N TYR A 117 -4.54 2.37 13.81
CA TYR A 117 -4.63 3.22 15.00
C TYR A 117 -4.78 2.37 16.27
N GLU A 118 -5.70 1.40 16.27
CA GLU A 118 -5.88 0.51 17.41
C GLU A 118 -4.63 -0.34 17.68
N LEU A 119 -3.91 -0.76 16.63
CA LEU A 119 -2.62 -1.45 16.79
C LEU A 119 -1.57 -0.54 17.45
N VAL A 120 -1.44 0.71 17.01
CA VAL A 120 -0.49 1.67 17.58
C VAL A 120 -0.81 1.95 19.06
N ARG A 121 -2.10 2.06 19.40
CA ARG A 121 -2.56 2.18 20.79
C ARG A 121 -2.27 0.93 21.61
N HIS A 122 -2.45 -0.27 21.04
CA HIS A 122 -2.13 -1.53 21.69
C HIS A 122 -0.64 -1.71 21.97
N LEU A 123 0.22 -1.19 21.09
CA LEU A 123 1.68 -1.12 21.28
C LEU A 123 2.09 0.01 22.24
N GLU A 124 1.11 0.70 22.84
CA GLU A 124 1.28 1.78 23.81
C GLU A 124 2.13 2.95 23.28
N ILE A 125 1.94 3.29 22.00
CA ILE A 125 2.60 4.42 21.37
C ILE A 125 1.60 5.58 21.28
N ASP A 126 1.93 6.68 21.96
CA ASP A 126 1.08 7.88 21.99
C ASP A 126 1.24 8.75 20.74
N LYS A 127 2.45 8.77 20.15
CA LYS A 127 2.75 9.51 18.95
C LYS A 127 3.80 8.78 18.13
N LEU A 128 3.51 8.54 16.85
CA LEU A 128 4.46 8.01 15.90
C LEU A 128 5.47 9.08 15.54
N PHE A 129 6.73 8.67 15.35
CA PHE A 129 7.70 9.53 14.71
C PHE A 129 7.32 9.77 13.24
N ALA A 130 7.06 8.70 12.48
CA ALA A 130 6.71 8.80 11.08
C ALA A 130 5.66 7.77 10.63
N VAL A 131 4.92 8.11 9.57
CA VAL A 131 4.10 7.16 8.78
C VAL A 131 4.57 7.21 7.32
N ILE A 132 4.95 6.06 6.77
CA ILE A 132 5.58 5.96 5.44
C ILE A 132 4.83 4.91 4.61
N GLY A 133 4.59 5.19 3.32
CA GLY A 133 3.88 4.25 2.47
C GLY A 133 3.88 4.65 1.00
N GLY A 134 4.02 3.64 0.14
CA GLY A 134 3.93 3.78 -1.31
C GLY A 134 2.59 3.30 -1.87
N SER A 135 2.11 3.86 -2.99
CA SER A 135 0.89 3.37 -3.68
C SER A 135 -0.36 3.45 -2.78
N MET A 136 -1.11 2.35 -2.64
CA MET A 136 -2.19 2.20 -1.64
C MET A 136 -1.70 2.47 -0.21
N GLY A 137 -0.44 2.18 0.09
CA GLY A 137 0.20 2.56 1.35
C GLY A 137 0.27 4.08 1.54
N GLY A 138 0.51 4.82 0.46
CA GLY A 138 0.48 6.29 0.49
C GLY A 138 -0.92 6.86 0.68
N MET A 139 -1.97 6.15 0.25
CA MET A 139 -3.36 6.51 0.57
C MET A 139 -3.61 6.41 2.07
N GLN A 140 -3.12 5.33 2.70
CA GLN A 140 -3.19 5.15 4.15
C GLN A 140 -2.42 6.25 4.89
N VAL A 141 -1.24 6.64 4.38
CA VAL A 141 -0.46 7.77 4.94
C VAL A 141 -1.26 9.08 4.94
N PHE A 142 -1.96 9.41 3.84
CA PHE A 142 -2.81 10.60 3.80
C PHE A 142 -4.05 10.49 4.70
N GLU A 143 -4.67 9.31 4.80
CA GLU A 143 -5.78 9.09 5.74
C GLU A 143 -5.32 9.18 7.21
N TRP A 144 -4.12 8.72 7.53
CA TRP A 144 -3.49 8.93 8.84
C TRP A 144 -3.33 10.43 9.12
N ALA A 145 -2.66 11.15 8.22
CA ALA A 145 -2.38 12.58 8.36
C ALA A 145 -3.63 13.44 8.56
N THR A 146 -4.77 13.01 8.01
CA THR A 146 -6.03 13.75 8.06
C THR A 146 -6.96 13.30 9.18
N SER A 147 -6.97 12.00 9.54
CA SER A 147 -7.84 11.43 10.58
C SER A 147 -7.27 11.57 11.98
N TYR A 148 -5.94 11.46 12.12
CA TYR A 148 -5.24 11.49 13.41
C TYR A 148 -4.09 12.51 13.36
N PRO A 149 -4.38 13.79 13.06
CA PRO A 149 -3.36 14.77 12.68
C PRO A 149 -2.30 15.05 13.76
N ASP A 150 -2.62 14.80 15.03
CA ASP A 150 -1.71 15.04 16.17
C ASP A 150 -0.86 13.80 16.53
N MET A 151 -1.08 12.65 15.88
CA MET A 151 -0.47 11.36 16.24
C MET A 151 0.82 11.03 15.49
N MET A 152 1.32 11.92 14.63
CA MET A 152 2.59 11.73 13.96
C MET A 152 3.36 13.03 13.79
N GLU A 153 4.70 12.95 13.79
CA GLU A 153 5.55 14.11 13.48
C GLU A 153 5.79 14.23 11.96
N VAL A 154 5.93 13.10 11.27
CA VAL A 154 6.31 13.02 9.86
C VAL A 154 5.37 12.11 9.08
N VAL A 155 5.09 12.47 7.83
CA VAL A 155 4.43 11.59 6.86
C VAL A 155 5.18 11.58 5.53
N VAL A 156 5.32 10.39 4.94
CA VAL A 156 6.06 10.18 3.68
C VAL A 156 5.19 9.41 2.68
N PRO A 157 4.27 10.08 1.97
CA PRO A 157 3.53 9.49 0.86
C PRO A 157 4.39 9.39 -0.41
N ILE A 158 4.48 8.18 -0.98
CA ILE A 158 5.29 7.90 -2.18
C ILE A 158 4.39 7.34 -3.30
N ALA A 159 4.52 7.85 -4.53
CA ALA A 159 3.81 7.34 -5.73
C ALA A 159 2.31 7.06 -5.46
N THR A 160 1.56 8.09 -5.07
CA THR A 160 0.20 7.95 -4.53
C THR A 160 -0.68 9.18 -4.82
N CYS A 161 -1.86 9.29 -4.22
CA CYS A 161 -2.78 10.42 -4.43
C CYS A 161 -3.67 10.70 -3.21
N ALA A 162 -4.19 11.93 -3.13
CA ALA A 162 -5.24 12.29 -2.16
C ALA A 162 -6.63 11.75 -2.54
N ARG A 163 -6.84 11.43 -3.81
CA ARG A 163 -8.06 10.81 -4.35
C ARG A 163 -7.71 10.03 -5.61
N LEU A 164 -8.25 8.82 -5.76
CA LEU A 164 -7.97 8.01 -6.94
C LEU A 164 -8.59 8.61 -8.20
N SER A 165 -7.84 8.58 -9.31
CA SER A 165 -8.26 9.16 -10.59
C SER A 165 -9.27 8.27 -11.33
N ALA A 166 -10.02 8.86 -12.25
CA ALA A 166 -10.98 8.12 -13.08
C ALA A 166 -10.30 7.01 -13.91
N VAL A 167 -9.10 7.26 -14.43
CA VAL A 167 -8.36 6.25 -15.22
C VAL A 167 -7.88 5.08 -14.36
N ALA A 168 -7.39 5.36 -13.14
CA ALA A 168 -7.00 4.31 -12.21
C ALA A 168 -8.21 3.47 -11.75
N ILE A 169 -9.36 4.11 -11.51
CA ILE A 169 -10.64 3.41 -11.24
C ILE A 169 -11.01 2.51 -12.43
N ALA A 170 -10.83 2.96 -13.67
CA ALA A 170 -11.11 2.15 -14.86
C ALA A 170 -10.20 0.92 -14.96
N TYR A 171 -8.89 1.07 -14.68
CA TYR A 171 -7.97 -0.07 -14.63
C TYR A 171 -8.39 -1.09 -13.57
N ASN A 172 -8.72 -0.60 -12.37
CA ASN A 172 -9.19 -1.45 -11.28
C ASN A 172 -10.49 -2.17 -11.65
N ASP A 173 -11.44 -1.49 -12.32
CA ASP A 173 -12.69 -2.10 -12.73
C ASP A 173 -12.49 -3.23 -13.74
N VAL A 174 -11.68 -3.04 -14.77
CA VAL A 174 -11.37 -4.10 -15.73
C VAL A 174 -10.74 -5.31 -15.01
N GLY A 175 -9.83 -5.07 -14.06
CA GLY A 175 -9.27 -6.14 -13.22
C GLY A 175 -10.33 -6.87 -12.40
N ARG A 176 -11.27 -6.14 -11.78
CA ARG A 176 -12.39 -6.77 -11.07
C ARG A 176 -13.30 -7.56 -12.01
N GLN A 177 -13.65 -7.03 -13.18
CA GLN A 177 -14.49 -7.74 -14.15
C GLN A 177 -13.84 -9.05 -14.61
N ALA A 178 -12.51 -9.11 -14.73
CA ALA A 178 -11.81 -10.36 -15.04
C ALA A 178 -12.04 -11.42 -13.96
N ILE A 179 -12.02 -11.04 -12.67
CA ILE A 179 -12.30 -11.95 -11.55
C ILE A 179 -13.80 -12.32 -11.49
N LEU A 180 -14.68 -11.32 -11.57
CA LEU A 180 -16.13 -11.50 -11.42
C LEU A 180 -16.76 -12.34 -12.54
N SER A 181 -16.15 -12.32 -13.74
CA SER A 181 -16.61 -13.11 -14.89
C SER A 181 -16.07 -14.54 -14.94
N ASP A 182 -15.07 -14.89 -14.11
CA ASP A 182 -14.57 -16.25 -13.99
C ASP A 182 -15.63 -17.11 -13.28
N PRO A 183 -16.16 -18.18 -13.92
CA PRO A 183 -17.18 -19.04 -13.32
C PRO A 183 -16.76 -19.63 -11.98
N SER A 184 -15.46 -19.83 -11.77
CA SER A 184 -14.89 -20.37 -10.54
C SER A 184 -14.95 -19.38 -9.36
N TRP A 185 -15.31 -18.11 -9.59
CA TRP A 185 -15.56 -17.15 -8.51
C TRP A 185 -16.78 -17.50 -7.67
N GLN A 186 -17.78 -18.20 -8.25
CA GLN A 186 -18.94 -18.71 -7.50
C GLN A 186 -19.61 -17.64 -6.61
N ARG A 187 -19.74 -16.40 -7.12
CA ARG A 187 -20.29 -15.24 -6.38
C ARG A 187 -19.55 -14.93 -5.08
N GLY A 188 -18.26 -15.25 -5.00
CA GLY A 188 -17.41 -15.02 -3.84
C GLY A 188 -17.47 -16.12 -2.78
N HIS A 189 -18.20 -17.21 -3.02
CA HIS A 189 -18.32 -18.35 -2.11
C HIS A 189 -17.57 -19.59 -2.62
N TYR A 190 -16.35 -19.39 -3.13
CA TYR A 190 -15.53 -20.47 -3.72
C TYR A 190 -14.75 -21.31 -2.70
N TYR A 191 -14.72 -20.96 -1.42
CA TYR A 191 -13.95 -21.72 -0.43
C TYR A 191 -14.58 -23.10 -0.17
N PRO A 192 -13.77 -24.16 0.03
CA PRO A 192 -12.31 -24.18 0.16
C PRO A 192 -11.53 -24.33 -1.16
N ASP A 193 -12.20 -24.23 -2.32
CA ASP A 193 -11.53 -24.32 -3.62
C ASP A 193 -10.64 -23.08 -3.87
N LYS A 194 -9.77 -23.18 -4.88
CA LYS A 194 -8.85 -22.09 -5.26
C LYS A 194 -9.54 -20.88 -5.90
N GLY A 195 -10.82 -20.98 -6.24
CA GLY A 195 -11.59 -19.88 -6.82
C GLY A 195 -11.14 -19.46 -8.22
N PRO A 196 -11.32 -18.18 -8.60
CA PRO A 196 -11.16 -17.67 -9.96
C PRO A 196 -9.70 -17.41 -10.35
N ILE A 197 -8.92 -18.48 -10.48
CA ILE A 197 -7.48 -18.44 -10.82
C ILE A 197 -7.22 -17.65 -12.10
N ASN A 198 -8.02 -17.88 -13.15
CA ASN A 198 -7.80 -17.24 -14.45
C ASN A 198 -8.12 -15.75 -14.36
N GLY A 199 -9.26 -15.42 -13.74
CA GLY A 199 -9.67 -14.03 -13.52
C GLY A 199 -8.65 -13.24 -12.71
N LEU A 200 -8.15 -13.78 -11.59
CA LEU A 200 -7.15 -13.13 -10.75
C LEU A 200 -5.80 -12.98 -11.48
N SER A 201 -5.38 -13.99 -12.23
CA SER A 201 -4.16 -13.93 -13.05
C SER A 201 -4.25 -12.80 -14.09
N VAL A 202 -5.36 -12.69 -14.81
CA VAL A 202 -5.59 -11.60 -15.78
C VAL A 202 -5.61 -10.24 -15.09
N ALA A 203 -6.28 -10.11 -13.95
CA ALA A 203 -6.31 -8.88 -13.16
C ALA A 203 -4.89 -8.44 -12.74
N ARG A 204 -4.03 -9.40 -12.35
CA ARG A 204 -2.62 -9.12 -12.04
C ARG A 204 -1.84 -8.70 -13.28
N MET A 205 -2.04 -9.36 -14.42
CA MET A 205 -1.39 -8.99 -15.67
C MET A 205 -1.71 -7.54 -16.05
N LEU A 206 -2.99 -7.13 -15.94
CA LEU A 206 -3.39 -5.75 -16.18
C LEU A 206 -2.70 -4.78 -15.20
N GLY A 207 -2.70 -5.08 -13.90
CA GLY A 207 -2.01 -4.26 -12.91
C GLY A 207 -0.54 -4.05 -13.28
N MET A 208 0.17 -5.12 -13.64
CA MET A 208 1.57 -5.04 -14.05
C MET A 208 1.85 -4.16 -15.28
N LEU A 209 0.91 -4.07 -16.21
CA LEU A 209 1.02 -3.15 -17.35
C LEU A 209 0.93 -1.69 -16.90
N THR A 210 0.15 -1.41 -15.86
CA THR A 210 -0.01 -0.05 -15.30
C THR A 210 1.09 0.33 -14.31
N TYR A 211 1.79 -0.65 -13.73
CA TYR A 211 2.83 -0.36 -12.73
C TYR A 211 4.19 0.02 -13.34
N ARG A 212 4.36 -0.12 -14.66
CA ARG A 212 5.63 0.03 -15.35
C ARG A 212 5.48 0.82 -16.64
N THR A 213 6.61 1.30 -17.16
CA THR A 213 6.63 2.10 -18.38
C THR A 213 6.66 1.23 -19.63
N ALA A 214 6.14 1.78 -20.74
CA ALA A 214 6.27 1.19 -22.06
C ALA A 214 7.76 1.01 -22.45
N ASP A 215 8.61 2.00 -22.14
CA ASP A 215 10.04 1.95 -22.43
C ASP A 215 10.73 0.77 -21.74
N LEU A 216 10.36 0.47 -20.47
CA LEU A 216 10.88 -0.69 -19.77
C LEU A 216 10.45 -2.00 -20.44
N PHE A 217 9.21 -2.10 -20.94
CA PHE A 217 8.75 -3.27 -21.66
C PHE A 217 9.49 -3.46 -22.99
N GLU A 218 9.67 -2.39 -23.77
CA GLU A 218 10.44 -2.43 -25.03
C GLU A 218 11.89 -2.82 -24.78
N TYR A 219 12.55 -2.18 -23.80
CA TYR A 219 13.91 -2.50 -23.40
C TYR A 219 14.06 -3.96 -22.96
N ARG A 220 13.16 -4.44 -22.09
CA ARG A 220 13.28 -5.78 -21.51
C ARG A 220 12.85 -6.90 -22.42
N PHE A 221 11.93 -6.69 -23.35
CA PHE A 221 11.30 -7.79 -24.11
C PHE A 221 11.33 -7.56 -25.61
N GLY A 222 11.03 -6.34 -26.06
CA GLY A 222 10.80 -6.02 -27.47
C GLY A 222 9.87 -7.05 -28.13
N ARG A 223 10.21 -7.47 -29.35
CA ARG A 223 9.42 -8.45 -30.12
C ARG A 223 9.96 -9.89 -30.04
N ARG A 224 10.69 -10.25 -28.98
CA ARG A 224 11.32 -11.58 -28.88
C ARG A 224 10.27 -12.66 -28.59
N LEU A 225 10.38 -13.77 -29.33
CA LEU A 225 9.56 -14.97 -29.09
C LEU A 225 10.09 -15.77 -27.89
N LYS A 226 9.20 -16.54 -27.26
CA LYS A 226 9.56 -17.44 -26.16
C LYS A 226 10.45 -18.58 -26.62
N ASP A 227 10.08 -19.17 -27.76
CA ASP A 227 10.82 -20.22 -28.45
C ASP A 227 11.47 -19.60 -29.70
N ASP A 228 12.79 -19.75 -29.83
CA ASP A 228 13.56 -19.22 -30.96
C ASP A 228 13.15 -19.85 -32.31
N LYS A 229 12.39 -20.95 -32.29
CA LYS A 229 11.81 -21.61 -33.47
C LYS A 229 10.30 -21.35 -33.67
N GLY A 230 9.71 -20.48 -32.86
CA GLY A 230 8.28 -20.15 -32.96
C GLY A 230 7.93 -19.50 -34.31
N ASP A 231 6.83 -19.94 -34.89
CA ASP A 231 6.28 -19.36 -36.13
C ASP A 231 5.19 -18.34 -35.77
N VAL A 232 5.44 -17.06 -36.02
CA VAL A 232 4.52 -15.94 -35.71
C VAL A 232 3.14 -16.07 -36.37
N THR A 233 2.98 -16.95 -37.35
CA THR A 233 1.69 -17.22 -38.01
C THR A 233 0.83 -18.22 -37.24
N GLN A 234 1.38 -18.90 -36.24
CA GLN A 234 0.64 -19.80 -35.35
C GLN A 234 0.07 -19.01 -34.17
N PHE A 235 -1.21 -19.24 -33.86
CA PHE A 235 -1.89 -18.57 -32.75
C PHE A 235 -1.23 -18.86 -31.39
N ASP A 236 -0.63 -20.04 -31.24
CA ASP A 236 0.01 -20.47 -29.99
C ASP A 236 1.44 -19.92 -29.81
N SER A 237 2.00 -19.25 -30.83
CA SER A 237 3.30 -18.59 -30.72
C SER A 237 3.25 -17.47 -29.68
N THR A 238 4.08 -17.59 -28.66
CA THR A 238 4.05 -16.71 -27.49
C THR A 238 5.28 -15.80 -27.47
N PHE A 239 5.08 -14.48 -27.32
CA PHE A 239 6.15 -13.52 -27.06
C PHE A 239 6.66 -13.62 -25.61
N GLN A 240 7.92 -13.24 -25.38
CA GLN A 240 8.52 -13.26 -24.04
C GLN A 240 7.72 -12.42 -23.02
N ILE A 241 7.19 -11.27 -23.43
CA ILE A 241 6.34 -10.42 -22.58
C ILE A 241 5.06 -11.14 -22.14
N GLU A 242 4.42 -11.89 -23.04
CA GLU A 242 3.21 -12.66 -22.70
C GLU A 242 3.54 -13.75 -21.69
N SER A 243 4.63 -14.51 -21.92
CA SER A 243 5.07 -15.54 -20.97
C SER A 243 5.42 -14.95 -19.61
N TYR A 244 6.04 -13.77 -19.58
CA TYR A 244 6.38 -13.06 -18.35
C TYR A 244 5.14 -12.64 -17.56
N LEU A 245 4.16 -12.02 -18.22
CA LEU A 245 2.92 -11.58 -17.59
C LEU A 245 2.12 -12.77 -17.05
N ARG A 246 1.97 -13.85 -17.84
CA ARG A 246 1.27 -15.07 -17.41
C ARG A 246 1.94 -15.71 -16.19
N TYR A 247 3.28 -15.79 -16.18
CA TYR A 247 4.03 -16.31 -15.03
C TYR A 247 3.82 -15.48 -13.76
N GLN A 248 3.87 -14.14 -13.87
CA GLN A 248 3.67 -13.25 -12.74
C GLN A 248 2.22 -13.22 -12.25
N GLY A 249 1.25 -13.41 -13.15
CA GLY A 249 -0.15 -13.63 -12.80
C GLY A 249 -0.31 -14.88 -11.93
N GLN A 250 0.25 -16.02 -12.36
CA GLN A 250 0.22 -17.26 -11.58
C GLN A 250 0.91 -17.09 -10.22
N LYS A 251 2.06 -16.41 -10.17
CA LYS A 251 2.76 -16.14 -8.91
C LYS A 251 1.91 -15.35 -7.91
N LEU A 252 1.02 -14.45 -8.36
CA LEU A 252 0.08 -13.79 -7.46
C LEU A 252 -1.00 -14.76 -6.98
N VAL A 253 -1.60 -15.54 -7.88
CA VAL A 253 -2.64 -16.52 -7.55
C VAL A 253 -2.21 -17.45 -6.42
N ASP A 254 -0.94 -17.87 -6.41
CA ASP A 254 -0.44 -18.81 -5.41
C ASP A 254 -0.36 -18.22 -3.99
N ARG A 255 -0.43 -16.88 -3.83
CA ARG A 255 -0.25 -16.20 -2.54
C ARG A 255 -1.34 -15.19 -2.18
N PHE A 256 -2.33 -14.95 -3.04
CA PHE A 256 -3.32 -13.90 -2.85
C PHE A 256 -4.74 -14.41 -3.06
N ASP A 257 -5.65 -13.99 -2.19
CA ASP A 257 -7.06 -14.34 -2.27
C ASP A 257 -7.82 -13.41 -3.23
N ALA A 258 -8.67 -13.98 -4.09
CA ALA A 258 -9.38 -13.22 -5.12
C ALA A 258 -10.42 -12.26 -4.53
N ASN A 259 -11.16 -12.66 -3.49
CA ASN A 259 -12.08 -11.76 -2.81
C ASN A 259 -11.30 -10.62 -2.15
N SER A 260 -10.22 -10.88 -1.40
CA SER A 260 -9.36 -9.83 -0.86
C SER A 260 -8.90 -8.86 -1.94
N TYR A 261 -8.47 -9.35 -3.10
CA TYR A 261 -8.09 -8.47 -4.22
C TYR A 261 -9.24 -7.57 -4.67
N LEU A 262 -10.46 -8.10 -4.82
CA LEU A 262 -11.65 -7.32 -5.15
C LEU A 262 -11.95 -6.23 -4.10
N TYR A 263 -11.91 -6.58 -2.82
CA TYR A 263 -12.18 -5.66 -1.71
C TYR A 263 -11.12 -4.55 -1.62
N LEU A 264 -9.84 -4.88 -1.76
CA LEU A 264 -8.77 -3.88 -1.72
C LEU A 264 -8.81 -2.94 -2.95
N LEU A 265 -9.11 -3.46 -4.15
CA LEU A 265 -9.35 -2.58 -5.32
C LEU A 265 -10.54 -1.66 -5.10
N LYS A 266 -11.61 -2.14 -4.47
CA LYS A 266 -12.78 -1.30 -4.16
C LYS A 266 -12.46 -0.24 -3.09
N ALA A 267 -11.63 -0.58 -2.10
CA ALA A 267 -11.14 0.37 -1.11
C ALA A 267 -10.31 1.48 -1.78
N MET A 268 -9.40 1.13 -2.69
CA MET A 268 -8.63 2.10 -3.49
C MET A 268 -9.54 3.01 -4.32
N ASP A 269 -10.52 2.45 -5.03
CA ASP A 269 -11.47 3.22 -5.84
C ASP A 269 -12.27 4.22 -5.02
N SER A 270 -12.60 3.83 -3.79
CA SER A 270 -13.31 4.72 -2.88
C SER A 270 -12.42 5.83 -2.36
N HIS A 271 -11.09 5.75 -2.41
CA HIS A 271 -10.20 6.68 -1.72
C HIS A 271 -10.38 8.14 -2.16
N ASP A 272 -10.72 9.00 -1.20
CA ASP A 272 -10.81 10.46 -1.32
C ASP A 272 -10.73 11.06 0.09
N ILE A 273 -9.60 11.69 0.41
CA ILE A 273 -9.40 12.29 1.74
C ILE A 273 -10.38 13.43 2.03
N GLY A 274 -10.99 14.02 1.01
CA GLY A 274 -12.02 15.05 1.13
C GLY A 274 -13.42 14.51 1.40
N ARG A 275 -13.66 13.21 1.20
CA ARG A 275 -14.98 12.59 1.40
C ARG A 275 -15.45 12.78 2.83
N ASN A 276 -16.63 13.40 2.98
CA ASN A 276 -17.24 13.75 4.26
C ASN A 276 -16.41 14.73 5.12
N ARG A 277 -15.39 15.39 4.54
CA ARG A 277 -14.54 16.40 5.22
C ARG A 277 -14.67 17.81 4.63
N GLY A 278 -15.62 18.03 3.72
CA GLY A 278 -15.81 19.31 3.02
C GLY A 278 -14.84 19.54 1.85
N GLY A 279 -14.29 18.45 1.30
CA GLY A 279 -13.36 18.47 0.16
C GLY A 279 -11.89 18.38 0.56
N ILE A 280 -11.05 18.04 -0.42
CA ILE A 280 -9.61 17.76 -0.23
C ILE A 280 -8.89 18.94 0.44
N LYS A 281 -9.20 20.18 0.04
CA LYS A 281 -8.59 21.38 0.63
C LYS A 281 -8.82 21.46 2.15
N LYS A 282 -10.04 21.20 2.61
CA LYS A 282 -10.38 21.25 4.04
C LYS A 282 -9.76 20.07 4.81
N ALA A 283 -9.63 18.91 4.18
CA ALA A 283 -8.89 17.79 4.76
C ALA A 283 -7.39 18.13 4.92
N ILE A 284 -6.77 18.76 3.93
CA ILE A 284 -5.36 19.20 4.01
C ILE A 284 -5.14 20.19 5.15
N GLU A 285 -6.10 21.06 5.45
CA GLU A 285 -6.02 22.01 6.56
C GLU A 285 -5.86 21.33 7.93
N SER A 286 -6.30 20.07 8.12
CA SER A 286 -6.13 19.36 9.40
C SER A 286 -4.71 18.84 9.62
N ILE A 287 -3.93 18.61 8.56
CA ILE A 287 -2.60 17.99 8.63
C ILE A 287 -1.65 18.86 9.44
N GLN A 288 -1.05 18.29 10.49
CA GLN A 288 -0.02 18.96 11.32
C GLN A 288 1.41 18.44 11.06
N ALA A 289 1.52 17.21 10.53
CA ALA A 289 2.80 16.56 10.29
C ALA A 289 3.66 17.30 9.25
N HIS A 290 4.98 17.10 9.36
CA HIS A 290 5.94 17.43 8.32
C HIS A 290 5.83 16.41 7.18
N VAL A 291 5.64 16.89 5.95
CA VAL A 291 5.38 16.03 4.78
C VAL A 291 6.61 15.96 3.89
N LEU A 292 7.06 14.75 3.55
CA LEU A 292 7.95 14.47 2.43
C LEU A 292 7.16 13.73 1.35
N SER A 293 6.77 14.43 0.28
CA SER A 293 6.04 13.83 -0.85
C SER A 293 7.02 13.44 -1.96
N ILE A 294 7.00 12.19 -2.40
CA ILE A 294 7.86 11.68 -3.47
C ILE A 294 7.00 11.16 -4.61
N ALA A 295 7.13 11.77 -5.79
CA ALA A 295 6.50 11.30 -7.03
C ALA A 295 7.51 10.62 -7.95
N ILE A 296 7.02 9.78 -8.87
CA ILE A 296 7.85 8.99 -9.77
C ILE A 296 7.42 9.22 -11.22
N SER A 297 8.38 9.41 -12.11
CA SER A 297 8.14 9.55 -13.55
C SER A 297 7.58 8.27 -14.16
N GLY A 298 6.77 8.41 -15.21
CA GLY A 298 6.22 7.27 -15.95
C GLY A 298 5.25 6.39 -15.16
N ASP A 299 4.79 6.85 -13.98
CA ASP A 299 3.71 6.20 -13.24
C ASP A 299 2.36 6.42 -13.96
N LEU A 300 1.79 5.34 -14.49
CA LEU A 300 0.51 5.36 -15.19
C LEU A 300 -0.69 5.24 -14.25
N LEU A 301 -0.46 4.77 -13.01
CA LEU A 301 -1.51 4.56 -12.02
C LEU A 301 -1.69 5.81 -11.15
N TYR A 302 -0.57 6.37 -10.68
CA TYR A 302 -0.49 7.66 -9.99
C TYR A 302 0.46 8.60 -10.73
N PRO A 303 0.02 9.15 -11.87
CA PRO A 303 0.72 10.25 -12.52
C PRO A 303 1.20 11.31 -11.53
N ALA A 304 2.44 11.79 -11.72
CA ALA A 304 3.10 12.67 -10.76
C ALA A 304 2.32 13.97 -10.51
N ASP A 305 1.57 14.45 -11.50
CA ASP A 305 0.71 15.63 -11.38
C ASP A 305 -0.36 15.49 -10.28
N HIS A 306 -0.82 14.27 -9.97
CA HIS A 306 -1.71 14.02 -8.84
C HIS A 306 -1.06 14.32 -7.48
N GLN A 307 0.23 14.02 -7.30
CA GLN A 307 0.95 14.40 -6.07
C GLN A 307 1.32 15.87 -6.06
N GLU A 308 1.72 16.42 -7.21
CA GLU A 308 2.04 17.85 -7.36
C GLU A 308 0.84 18.72 -7.03
N GLU A 309 -0.37 18.33 -7.45
CA GLU A 309 -1.62 19.01 -7.10
C GLU A 309 -1.79 19.09 -5.57
N VAL A 310 -1.61 17.96 -4.86
CA VAL A 310 -1.77 17.89 -3.40
C VAL A 310 -0.69 18.71 -2.70
N VAL A 311 0.56 18.64 -3.16
CA VAL A 311 1.66 19.46 -2.65
C VAL A 311 1.36 20.95 -2.82
N ALA A 312 0.88 21.38 -3.98
CA ALA A 312 0.51 22.77 -4.22
C ALA A 312 -0.61 23.23 -3.29
N MET A 313 -1.60 22.36 -3.02
CA MET A 313 -2.65 22.64 -2.02
C MET A 313 -2.08 22.76 -0.61
N MET A 314 -1.16 21.89 -0.21
CA MET A 314 -0.47 21.93 1.09
C MET A 314 0.34 23.23 1.26
N GLN A 315 1.13 23.62 0.25
CA GLN A 315 1.89 24.86 0.25
C GLN A 315 0.99 26.08 0.39
N LYS A 316 -0.12 26.13 -0.37
CA LYS A 316 -1.12 27.21 -0.28
C LYS A 316 -1.80 27.29 1.08
N ALA A 317 -1.96 26.16 1.76
CA ALA A 317 -2.49 26.06 3.12
C ALA A 317 -1.44 26.33 4.21
N GLY A 318 -0.20 26.69 3.84
CA GLY A 318 0.89 26.97 4.78
C GLY A 318 1.41 25.73 5.52
N LYS A 319 1.24 24.54 4.94
CA LYS A 319 1.72 23.27 5.52
C LYS A 319 3.20 23.04 5.24
N ASN A 320 3.86 22.33 6.13
CA ASN A 320 5.26 21.95 5.98
C ASN A 320 5.37 20.77 5.00
N VAL A 321 5.65 21.06 3.73
CA VAL A 321 5.79 20.04 2.69
C VAL A 321 7.06 20.23 1.89
N GLU A 322 7.81 19.15 1.74
CA GLU A 322 8.93 19.00 0.82
C GLU A 322 8.52 18.03 -0.29
N TYR A 323 8.88 18.34 -1.53
CA TYR A 323 8.50 17.56 -2.70
C TYR A 323 9.73 17.16 -3.51
N HIS A 324 9.77 15.89 -3.92
CA HIS A 324 10.78 15.36 -4.83
C HIS A 324 10.12 14.58 -5.96
N TYR A 325 10.62 14.82 -7.17
CA TYR A 325 10.27 14.08 -8.37
C TYR A 325 11.43 13.16 -8.76
N ILE A 326 11.16 11.85 -8.86
CA ILE A 326 12.16 10.84 -9.19
C ILE A 326 11.95 10.36 -10.61
N ASP A 327 12.97 10.51 -11.44
CA ASP A 327 12.95 9.88 -12.76
C ASP A 327 13.25 8.37 -12.65
N SER A 328 12.33 7.52 -13.12
CA SER A 328 12.50 6.08 -13.15
C SER A 328 11.80 5.42 -14.33
N ILE A 329 12.55 4.60 -15.07
CA ILE A 329 11.99 3.71 -16.10
C ILE A 329 11.05 2.64 -15.50
N TYR A 330 11.10 2.42 -14.19
CA TYR A 330 10.23 1.43 -13.53
C TYR A 330 8.82 1.95 -13.29
N GLY A 331 8.53 3.24 -13.50
CA GLY A 331 7.20 3.79 -13.29
C GLY A 331 6.75 3.63 -11.83
N HIS A 332 5.49 3.25 -11.63
CA HIS A 332 4.92 3.02 -10.30
C HIS A 332 5.76 2.10 -9.41
N ASP A 333 6.32 1.02 -9.96
CA ASP A 333 7.16 0.06 -9.21
C ASP A 333 8.47 0.68 -8.71
N GLY A 334 8.82 1.92 -9.11
CA GLY A 334 10.03 2.61 -8.72
C GLY A 334 10.24 2.65 -7.20
N PHE A 335 9.19 2.81 -6.37
CA PHE A 335 9.34 2.83 -4.92
C PHE A 335 9.73 1.49 -4.29
N LEU A 336 9.63 0.39 -5.05
CA LEU A 336 9.99 -0.96 -4.65
C LEU A 336 11.35 -1.40 -5.19
N VAL A 337 12.01 -0.61 -6.04
CA VAL A 337 13.25 -1.03 -6.72
C VAL A 337 14.33 0.06 -6.80
N GLU A 338 13.95 1.34 -6.80
CA GLU A 338 14.87 2.49 -6.93
C GLU A 338 15.33 3.01 -5.56
N PHE A 339 15.71 2.10 -4.65
CA PHE A 339 16.11 2.46 -3.28
C PHE A 339 17.28 3.44 -3.24
N VAL A 340 18.19 3.37 -4.23
CA VAL A 340 19.34 4.29 -4.32
C VAL A 340 18.90 5.74 -4.62
N LYS A 341 17.75 5.93 -5.29
CA LYS A 341 17.21 7.27 -5.59
C LYS A 341 16.31 7.78 -4.46
N ILE A 342 15.49 6.90 -3.88
CA ILE A 342 14.47 7.27 -2.88
C ILE A 342 15.03 7.27 -1.46
N GLY A 343 15.84 6.27 -1.13
CA GLY A 343 16.39 6.04 0.20
C GLY A 343 17.10 7.25 0.80
N PRO A 344 18.05 7.89 0.10
CA PRO A 344 18.76 9.06 0.64
C PRO A 344 17.84 10.23 0.98
N LEU A 345 16.73 10.41 0.24
CA LEU A 345 15.75 11.46 0.52
C LEU A 345 14.99 11.17 1.81
N VAL A 346 14.53 9.92 1.97
CA VAL A 346 13.83 9.47 3.17
C VAL A 346 14.74 9.56 4.39
N GLU A 347 15.95 9.00 4.31
CA GLU A 347 16.93 9.01 5.40
C GLU A 347 17.28 10.44 5.86
N SER A 348 17.63 11.31 4.91
CA SER A 348 17.99 12.71 5.20
C SER A 348 16.84 13.44 5.90
N TYR A 349 15.62 13.27 5.40
CA TYR A 349 14.45 13.93 5.96
C TYR A 349 14.11 13.41 7.35
N LEU A 350 14.09 12.09 7.56
CA LEU A 350 13.87 11.47 8.87
C LEU A 350 14.91 11.95 9.87
N ASN A 351 16.20 11.93 9.51
CA ASN A 351 17.27 12.38 10.41
C ASN A 351 17.12 13.87 10.78
N GLN A 352 16.75 14.72 9.83
CA GLN A 352 16.51 16.14 10.09
C GLN A 352 15.35 16.34 11.08
N GLN A 353 14.22 15.63 10.90
CA GLN A 353 13.07 15.76 11.79
C GLN A 353 13.33 15.12 13.16
N TYR A 354 14.05 14.00 13.22
CA TYR A 354 14.37 13.32 14.48
C TYR A 354 15.17 14.23 15.41
N VAL A 355 16.18 14.93 14.88
CA VAL A 355 16.94 15.93 15.64
C VAL A 355 16.04 17.04 16.19
N ARG A 356 15.01 17.46 15.45
CA ARG A 356 14.04 18.48 15.94
C ARG A 356 13.19 17.94 17.07
N VAL A 357 12.68 16.71 16.96
CA VAL A 357 11.86 16.05 18.00
C VAL A 357 12.67 15.85 19.29
N CYS A 358 13.91 15.37 19.19
CA CYS A 358 14.79 15.20 20.35
C CYS A 358 15.10 16.54 21.04
N LYS A 359 15.34 17.62 20.27
CA LYS A 359 15.58 18.97 20.84
C LYS A 359 14.34 19.52 21.57
N ARG A 360 13.13 19.30 21.05
CA ARG A 360 11.88 19.70 21.72
C ARG A 360 11.69 18.95 23.03
N SER A 361 11.96 17.64 23.02
CA SER A 361 11.87 16.79 24.21
C SER A 361 12.84 17.26 25.31
N ALA A 362 14.08 17.62 24.93
CA ALA A 362 15.08 18.12 25.87
C ALA A 362 14.76 19.51 26.46
N ALA A 363 14.01 20.35 25.75
CA ALA A 363 13.61 21.68 26.24
C ALA A 363 12.34 21.67 27.12
N SER A 364 11.69 20.52 27.25
CA SER A 364 10.46 20.34 28.04
C SER A 364 10.73 19.87 29.48
N TYR A 365 12.00 19.60 29.81
CA TYR A 365 12.54 19.31 31.13
C TYR A 365 13.38 20.50 31.60
#